data_AF-A0A1Y3KRT0-F1
#
_entry.id   AF-A0A1Y3KRT0-F1
#
_cell.length_a   1.000
_cell.length_b   1.000
_cell.length_c   1.000
_cell.angle_alpha   90.00
_cell.angle_beta   90.00
_cell.angle_gamma   90.00
#
_symmetry.space_group_name_H-M   'P 1'
#
loop_
_entity.id
_entity.type
_entity.pdbx_description
1 polymer ?
#
loop_
_entity_poly.entity_id
_entity_poly.type
_entity_poly.pdbx_seq_one_letter_code
_entity_poly.pdbx_strand_id
1 'polypeptide(L)'
;MKRLVMTALALVCLNGCVGFKSASPQTRVEKTDTYRQLLGRDITPHITRTERSEATREWCGISLWLVVLPVPLKLPVCSTYTEAAFGHDRFGDERVLMYTTHSVDKNPYLNACGPFMFLAPIMHGYEGNALCGRLP
;
A
#
# COMPACT_ATOMS: atom_id res chain seq x y z
N MET A 1 -32.15 19.66 -29.27
CA MET A 1 -31.93 19.01 -27.96
C MET A 1 -31.17 17.67 -28.06
N LYS A 2 -31.60 16.68 -28.87
CA LYS A 2 -30.92 15.37 -28.96
C LYS A 2 -29.41 15.43 -29.28
N ARG A 3 -28.98 16.31 -30.20
CA ARG A 3 -27.56 16.48 -30.56
C ARG A 3 -26.72 17.07 -29.42
N LEU A 4 -27.28 18.04 -28.66
CA LEU A 4 -26.64 18.63 -27.48
C LEU A 4 -26.47 17.62 -26.34
N VAL A 5 -27.47 16.77 -26.13
CA VAL A 5 -27.40 15.68 -25.14
C VAL A 5 -26.34 14.66 -25.54
N MET A 6 -26.27 14.27 -26.82
CA MET A 6 -25.25 13.33 -27.30
C MET A 6 -23.83 13.90 -27.22
N THR A 7 -23.62 15.19 -27.53
CA THR A 7 -22.31 15.82 -27.40
C THR A 7 -21.89 15.98 -25.94
N ALA A 8 -22.82 16.32 -25.04
CA ALA A 8 -22.53 16.39 -23.60
C ALA A 8 -22.18 15.01 -23.04
N LEU A 9 -22.90 13.96 -23.44
CA LEU A 9 -22.61 12.58 -23.03
C LEU A 9 -21.24 12.13 -23.55
N ALA A 10 -20.90 12.46 -24.81
CA ALA A 10 -19.60 12.13 -25.39
C ALA A 10 -18.44 12.85 -24.70
N LEU A 11 -18.59 14.14 -24.35
CA LEU A 11 -17.62 14.90 -23.57
C LEU A 11 -17.44 14.35 -22.15
N VAL A 12 -18.52 13.87 -21.51
CA VAL A 12 -18.46 13.22 -20.20
C VAL A 12 -17.76 11.86 -20.28
N CYS A 13 -18.00 11.08 -21.35
CA CYS A 13 -17.30 9.82 -21.59
C CYS A 13 -15.81 10.02 -21.90
N LEU A 14 -15.44 11.10 -22.60
CA LEU A 14 -14.05 11.44 -22.91
C LEU A 14 -13.27 11.98 -21.70
N ASN A 15 -13.97 12.56 -20.72
CA ASN A 15 -13.41 12.99 -19.42
C ASN A 15 -13.77 12.01 -18.29
N GLY A 16 -14.05 10.74 -18.62
CA GLY A 16 -14.45 9.74 -17.65
C GLY A 16 -13.48 9.72 -16.47
N CYS A 17 -14.00 9.67 -15.25
CA CYS A 17 -13.18 9.57 -14.05
C CYS A 17 -12.26 8.35 -14.19
N VAL A 18 -10.97 8.61 -14.42
CA VAL A 18 -9.94 7.59 -14.41
C VAL A 18 -9.43 7.55 -12.99
N GLY A 19 -9.92 6.56 -12.24
CA GLY A 19 -9.38 6.22 -10.95
C GLY A 19 -8.32 5.12 -11.08
N PHE A 20 -7.41 5.03 -10.14
CA PHE A 20 -6.58 3.84 -9.98
C PHE A 20 -6.42 3.50 -8.50
N LYS A 21 -6.48 2.20 -8.19
CA LYS A 21 -6.01 1.66 -6.90
C LYS A 21 -4.67 0.98 -7.14
N SER A 22 -3.68 1.27 -6.31
CA SER A 22 -2.36 0.65 -6.38
C SER A 22 -2.05 -0.07 -5.06
N ALA A 23 -1.95 -1.39 -5.10
CA ALA A 23 -1.44 -2.20 -3.99
C ALA A 23 0.07 -2.41 -4.21
N SER A 24 0.89 -1.69 -3.44
CA SER A 24 2.35 -1.81 -3.49
C SER A 24 2.85 -2.72 -2.36
N PRO A 25 3.90 -3.53 -2.57
CA PRO A 25 4.60 -4.17 -1.46
C PRO A 25 5.24 -3.10 -0.57
N GLN A 26 5.19 -3.33 0.74
CA GLN A 26 5.81 -2.50 1.76
C GLN A 26 6.64 -3.37 2.70
N THR A 27 7.81 -2.87 3.07
CA THR A 27 8.68 -3.49 4.07
C THR A 27 8.63 -2.67 5.35
N ARG A 28 8.28 -3.33 6.46
CA ARG A 28 8.28 -2.72 7.80
C ARG A 28 9.31 -3.42 8.67
N VAL A 29 10.23 -2.64 9.24
CA VAL A 29 11.23 -3.15 10.18
C VAL A 29 10.81 -2.77 11.59
N GLU A 30 10.60 -3.75 12.43
CA GLU A 30 10.27 -3.60 13.84
C GLU A 30 11.44 -4.06 14.70
N LYS A 31 12.05 -3.09 15.38
CA LYS A 31 13.16 -3.34 16.30
C LYS A 31 12.62 -3.83 17.64
N THR A 32 13.16 -4.93 18.16
CA THR A 32 12.78 -5.46 19.47
C THR A 32 13.38 -4.59 20.59
N ASP A 33 12.88 -4.79 21.81
CA ASP A 33 13.43 -4.11 22.99
C ASP A 33 14.89 -4.48 23.23
N THR A 34 15.29 -5.72 22.93
CA THR A 34 16.69 -6.16 23.00
C THR A 34 17.58 -5.31 22.10
N TYR A 35 17.17 -5.07 20.85
CA TYR A 35 17.91 -4.23 19.92
C TYR A 35 17.98 -2.77 20.39
N ARG A 36 16.88 -2.23 20.94
CA ARG A 36 16.88 -0.87 21.51
C ARG A 36 17.78 -0.76 22.74
N GLN A 37 17.84 -1.79 23.58
CA GLN A 37 18.71 -1.82 24.76
C GLN A 37 20.20 -1.84 24.39
N LEU A 38 20.57 -2.57 23.34
CA LEU A 38 21.94 -2.59 22.81
C LEU A 38 22.34 -1.20 22.28
N LEU A 39 21.47 -0.58 21.47
CA LEU A 39 21.69 0.78 20.98
C LEU A 39 21.80 1.82 22.11
N GLY A 40 20.97 1.72 23.14
CA GLY A 40 21.02 2.63 24.30
C GLY A 40 22.29 2.48 25.16
N ARG A 41 23.15 1.50 24.86
CA ARG A 41 24.43 1.24 25.52
C ARG A 41 25.64 1.39 24.58
N ASP A 42 25.44 1.97 23.40
CA ASP A 42 26.46 2.08 22.37
C ASP A 42 27.08 0.74 21.93
N ILE A 43 26.35 -0.37 22.12
CA ILE A 43 26.74 -1.69 21.63
C ILE A 43 26.13 -1.89 20.24
N THR A 44 26.97 -2.11 19.23
CA THR A 44 26.50 -2.38 17.86
C THR A 44 25.88 -3.77 17.78
N PRO A 45 24.57 -3.90 17.50
CA PRO A 45 23.92 -5.21 17.38
C PRO A 45 24.44 -5.96 16.15
N HIS A 46 24.95 -7.17 16.36
CA HIS A 46 25.43 -8.05 15.29
C HIS A 46 24.39 -9.13 15.00
N ILE A 47 23.98 -9.25 13.73
CA ILE A 47 23.03 -10.27 13.29
C ILE A 47 23.78 -11.60 13.10
N THR A 48 23.39 -12.63 13.84
CA THR A 48 23.98 -13.99 13.74
C THR A 48 23.27 -14.83 12.69
N ARG A 49 21.94 -14.79 12.68
CA ARG A 49 21.09 -15.61 11.84
C ARG A 49 19.84 -14.85 11.44
N THR A 50 19.32 -15.17 10.27
CA THR A 50 17.99 -14.76 9.82
C THR A 50 17.14 -15.99 9.58
N GLU A 51 15.88 -15.96 10.00
CA GLU A 51 14.91 -17.01 9.74
C GLU A 51 13.67 -16.42 9.10
N ARG A 52 13.22 -17.03 8.01
CA ARG A 52 12.10 -16.55 7.20
C ARG A 52 10.91 -17.47 7.38
N SER A 53 9.73 -16.89 7.60
CA SER A 53 8.47 -17.62 7.63
C SER A 53 8.10 -18.16 6.25
N GLU A 54 7.18 -19.11 6.21
CA GLU A 54 6.57 -19.55 4.95
C GLU A 54 6.01 -18.34 4.18
N ALA A 55 6.29 -18.29 2.88
CA ALA A 55 5.91 -17.16 2.03
C ALA A 55 4.51 -17.39 1.45
N THR A 56 3.60 -16.45 1.68
CA THR A 56 2.28 -16.44 1.06
C THR A 56 2.27 -15.58 -0.19
N ARG A 57 1.38 -15.89 -1.14
CA ARG A 57 1.21 -15.12 -2.37
C ARG A 57 -0.02 -14.22 -2.26
N GLU A 58 0.18 -12.92 -2.39
CA GLU A 58 -0.90 -11.94 -2.41
C GLU A 58 -0.89 -11.15 -3.73
N TRP A 59 -2.08 -10.68 -4.13
CA TRP A 59 -2.22 -9.85 -5.31
C TRP A 59 -1.65 -8.46 -5.05
N CYS A 60 -0.80 -7.99 -5.96
CA CYS A 60 -0.29 -6.63 -5.95
C CYS A 60 -0.40 -6.02 -7.34
N GLY A 61 -0.29 -4.70 -7.44
CA GLY A 61 -0.36 -3.98 -8.71
C GLY A 61 -1.47 -2.94 -8.77
N ILE A 62 -1.84 -2.56 -10.00
CA ILE A 62 -2.71 -1.42 -10.28
C ILE A 62 -4.02 -1.93 -10.87
N SER A 63 -5.14 -1.52 -10.29
CA SER A 63 -6.45 -1.67 -10.93
C SER A 63 -6.92 -0.30 -11.43
N LEU A 64 -7.25 -0.24 -12.72
CA LEU A 64 -7.80 0.97 -13.33
C LEU A 64 -9.32 0.97 -13.08
N TRP A 65 -9.85 2.09 -12.63
CA TRP A 65 -11.29 2.27 -12.45
C TRP A 65 -11.80 3.17 -13.57
N LEU A 66 -12.58 2.58 -14.48
CA LEU A 66 -13.29 3.32 -15.52
C LEU A 66 -14.73 3.55 -15.06
N VAL A 67 -15.00 4.74 -14.54
CA VAL A 67 -16.33 5.23 -14.11
C VAL A 67 -16.96 4.43 -12.95
N VAL A 68 -17.23 3.12 -13.13
CA VAL A 68 -17.76 2.20 -12.11
C VAL A 68 -17.14 0.79 -12.20
N LEU A 69 -16.52 0.43 -13.32
CA LEU A 69 -16.02 -0.93 -13.54
C LEU A 69 -14.50 -0.99 -13.29
N PRO A 70 -14.04 -1.78 -12.30
CA PRO A 70 -12.62 -2.05 -12.13
C PRO A 70 -12.13 -2.91 -13.29
N VAL A 71 -11.23 -2.35 -14.09
CA VAL A 71 -10.50 -3.07 -15.13
C VAL A 71 -9.17 -3.51 -14.53
N PRO A 72 -8.99 -4.81 -14.24
CA PRO A 72 -7.74 -5.33 -13.74
C PRO A 72 -6.68 -5.24 -14.86
N LEU A 73 -5.70 -4.37 -14.69
CA LEU A 73 -4.49 -4.40 -15.49
C LEU A 73 -3.59 -5.48 -14.87
N LYS A 74 -3.00 -6.35 -15.71
CA LYS A 74 -2.14 -7.49 -15.32
C LYS A 74 -1.52 -7.32 -13.92
N LEU A 75 -2.03 -8.08 -12.96
CA LEU A 75 -1.65 -7.96 -11.56
C LEU A 75 -0.46 -8.88 -11.29
N PRO A 76 0.75 -8.36 -11.00
CA PRO A 76 1.83 -9.19 -10.47
C PRO A 76 1.41 -9.82 -9.14
N VAL A 77 1.94 -11.00 -8.84
CA VAL A 77 1.76 -11.65 -7.55
C VAL A 77 2.97 -11.33 -6.70
N CYS A 78 2.76 -10.76 -5.52
CA CYS A 78 3.81 -10.44 -4.57
C CYS A 78 3.89 -11.55 -3.50
N SER A 79 5.11 -11.82 -3.02
CA SER A 79 5.32 -12.71 -1.87
C SER A 79 5.27 -11.89 -0.58
N THR A 80 4.41 -12.29 0.34
CA THR A 80 4.35 -11.75 1.71
C THR A 80 4.96 -12.76 2.68
N TYR A 81 5.79 -12.26 3.60
CA TYR A 81 6.54 -13.08 4.54
C TYR A 81 7.09 -12.22 5.68
N THR A 82 7.52 -12.88 6.75
CA THR A 82 8.19 -12.26 7.89
C THR A 82 9.57 -12.86 8.05
N GLU A 83 10.56 -12.03 8.35
CA GLU A 83 11.92 -12.45 8.65
C GLU A 83 12.29 -12.02 10.06
N ALA A 84 12.74 -12.95 10.88
CA ALA A 84 13.31 -12.67 12.19
C ALA A 84 14.84 -12.64 12.05
N ALA A 85 15.46 -11.54 12.49
CA ALA A 85 16.90 -11.43 12.60
C ALA A 85 17.32 -11.64 14.05
N PHE A 86 18.16 -12.64 14.29
CA PHE A 86 18.70 -13.02 15.58
C PHE A 86 20.07 -12.39 15.79
N GLY A 87 20.44 -12.19 17.04
CA GLY A 87 21.77 -11.81 17.45
C GLY A 87 21.92 -11.89 18.96
N HIS A 88 23.09 -11.55 19.46
CA HIS A 88 23.36 -11.64 20.88
C HIS A 88 22.84 -10.43 21.63
N ASP A 89 22.27 -10.66 22.81
CA ASP A 89 21.97 -9.61 23.75
C ASP A 89 23.23 -9.14 24.50
N ARG A 90 23.05 -8.29 25.52
CA ARG A 90 24.16 -7.77 26.34
C ARG A 90 24.90 -8.85 27.16
N PHE A 91 24.29 -10.02 27.33
CA PHE A 91 24.83 -11.14 28.09
C PHE A 91 25.42 -12.24 27.20
N GLY A 92 25.29 -12.10 25.87
CA GLY A 92 25.73 -13.11 24.92
C GLY A 92 24.68 -14.17 24.60
N ASP A 93 23.43 -13.99 25.03
CA ASP A 93 22.33 -14.92 24.71
C ASP A 93 21.74 -14.58 23.34
N GLU A 94 21.46 -15.61 22.52
CA GLU A 94 20.81 -15.41 21.23
C GLU A 94 19.34 -15.02 21.41
N ARG A 95 18.97 -13.85 20.88
CA ARG A 95 17.63 -13.27 20.94
C ARG A 95 17.26 -12.66 19.60
N VAL A 96 15.96 -12.54 19.35
CA VAL A 96 15.47 -11.79 18.19
C VAL A 96 15.73 -10.30 18.39
N LEU A 97 16.44 -9.70 17.46
CA LEU A 97 16.79 -8.30 17.45
C LEU A 97 15.81 -7.46 16.64
N MET A 98 15.28 -8.01 15.56
CA MET A 98 14.27 -7.31 14.76
C MET A 98 13.43 -8.29 13.95
N TYR A 99 12.22 -7.85 13.65
CA TYR A 99 11.33 -8.47 12.69
C TYR A 99 11.23 -7.59 11.46
N THR A 100 11.41 -8.19 10.29
CA THR A 100 11.19 -7.54 8.99
C THR A 100 9.95 -8.15 8.38
N THR A 101 8.88 -7.37 8.22
CA THR A 101 7.63 -7.82 7.61
C THR A 101 7.54 -7.28 6.19
N HIS A 102 7.37 -8.18 5.22
CA HIS A 102 7.05 -7.87 3.84
C HIS A 102 5.56 -8.15 3.62
N SER A 103 4.77 -7.09 3.50
CA SER A 103 3.31 -7.17 3.32
C SER A 103 2.85 -6.35 2.12
N VAL A 104 1.67 -6.65 1.59
CA VAL A 104 1.01 -5.83 0.57
C VAL A 104 -0.13 -5.05 1.24
N ASP A 105 -0.34 -3.81 0.82
CA ASP A 105 -1.49 -3.03 1.27
C ASP A 105 -2.80 -3.69 0.81
N LYS A 106 -3.63 -4.10 1.77
CA LYS A 106 -4.87 -4.82 1.52
C LYS A 106 -6.01 -3.89 1.10
N ASN A 107 -5.94 -2.62 1.50
CA ASN A 107 -6.97 -1.61 1.24
C ASN A 107 -6.35 -0.37 0.59
N PRO A 108 -5.86 -0.47 -0.66
CA PRO A 108 -5.31 0.67 -1.34
C PRO A 108 -6.40 1.72 -1.61
N TYR A 109 -6.07 2.97 -1.32
CA TYR A 109 -6.89 4.13 -1.68
C TYR A 109 -7.10 4.19 -3.20
N LEU A 110 -8.33 4.54 -3.62
CA LEU A 110 -8.63 4.93 -4.98
C LEU A 110 -8.18 6.37 -5.19
N ASN A 111 -7.15 6.56 -6.00
CA ASN A 111 -6.77 7.88 -6.49
C ASN A 111 -7.60 8.17 -7.73
N ALA A 112 -8.46 9.17 -7.69
CA ALA A 112 -9.35 9.50 -8.80
C ALA A 112 -9.30 10.98 -9.14
N CYS A 113 -9.39 11.28 -10.43
CA CYS A 113 -9.53 12.63 -10.97
C CYS A 113 -10.68 12.65 -11.98
N GLY A 114 -11.46 13.72 -12.00
CA GLY A 114 -12.51 13.87 -12.99
C GLY A 114 -13.56 14.93 -12.65
N PRO A 115 -14.47 15.20 -13.61
CA PRO A 115 -15.45 16.28 -13.51
C PRO A 115 -16.52 16.04 -12.43
N PHE A 116 -16.63 14.83 -11.88
CA PHE A 116 -17.55 14.49 -10.79
C PHE A 116 -16.88 14.38 -9.42
N MET A 117 -15.56 14.60 -9.32
CA MET A 117 -14.85 14.56 -8.04
C MET A 117 -15.28 15.67 -7.08
N PHE A 118 -15.98 16.71 -7.56
CA PHE A 118 -16.58 17.73 -6.69
C PHE A 118 -17.65 17.17 -5.74
N LEU A 119 -18.21 15.99 -6.03
CA LEU A 119 -19.13 15.26 -5.15
C LEU A 119 -18.41 14.37 -4.13
N ALA A 120 -17.12 14.09 -4.34
CA ALA A 120 -16.33 13.21 -3.48
C ALA A 120 -16.17 13.70 -2.03
N PRO A 121 -16.13 15.02 -1.71
CA PRO A 121 -16.09 15.50 -0.32
C PRO A 121 -17.29 15.09 0.55
N ILE A 122 -18.38 14.58 -0.04
CA ILE A 122 -19.53 14.05 0.70
C ILE A 122 -19.19 12.67 1.31
N MET A 123 -18.22 11.96 0.73
CA MET A 123 -17.76 10.65 1.21
C MET A 123 -16.84 10.81 2.42
N HIS A 124 -17.05 9.99 3.45
CA HIS A 124 -16.21 10.00 4.65
C HIS A 124 -14.81 9.46 4.33
N GLY A 125 -13.77 10.20 4.72
CA GLY A 125 -12.38 9.85 4.43
C GLY A 125 -11.85 10.32 3.07
N TYR A 126 -12.60 11.16 2.36
CA TYR A 126 -12.07 11.83 1.16
C TYR A 126 -10.95 12.81 1.49
N GLU A 127 -9.80 12.66 0.82
CA GLU A 127 -8.69 13.61 0.90
C GLU A 127 -8.38 14.16 -0.50
N GLY A 128 -8.65 15.44 -0.74
CA GLY A 128 -8.37 16.06 -2.04
C GLY A 128 -9.10 17.37 -2.27
N ASN A 129 -9.13 17.80 -3.54
CA ASN A 129 -9.83 19.01 -4.00
C ASN A 129 -11.06 18.65 -4.86
N ALA A 130 -11.72 19.62 -5.47
CA ALA A 130 -12.93 19.35 -6.27
C ALA A 130 -12.67 18.61 -7.61
N LEU A 131 -11.41 18.40 -7.99
CA LEU A 131 -11.01 17.81 -9.27
C LEU A 131 -10.32 16.45 -9.12
N CYS A 132 -9.56 16.26 -8.03
CA CYS A 132 -8.74 15.10 -7.76
C CYS A 132 -8.65 14.82 -6.26
N GLY A 133 -8.61 13.54 -5.89
CA GLY A 133 -8.40 13.14 -4.51
C GLY A 133 -8.31 11.63 -4.30
N ARG A 134 -8.22 11.27 -3.03
CA ARG A 134 -8.14 9.90 -2.54
C ARG A 134 -9.43 9.51 -1.85
N LEU A 135 -9.94 8.34 -2.21
CA LEU A 135 -11.08 7.70 -1.59
C LEU A 135 -10.61 6.39 -0.95
N PRO A 136 -11.07 6.05 0.27
CA PRO A 136 -10.80 4.75 0.86
C PRO A 136 -11.37 3.60 0.00
#